data_AF-A0A849SHY6-F1
#
_entry.id   AF-A0A849SHY6-F1
#
_cell.length_a   1.000
_cell.length_b   1.000
_cell.length_c   1.000
_cell.angle_alpha   90.00
_cell.angle_beta   90.00
_cell.angle_gamma   90.00
#
_symmetry.space_group_name_H-M   'P 1'
#
loop_
_entity.id
_entity.type
_entity.pdbx_description
1 polymer ?
#
loop_
_entity_poly.entity_id
_entity_poly.type
_entity_poly.pdbx_seq_one_letter_code
_entity_poly.pdbx_strand_id
1 'polypeptide(L)' 'MNKIEAEDELRPEYDVQNLQVRKLGSKRRNFCDTVRLEPDVIAAFPNAEAANEALRYLIEIAKHSASLTQRSSGLS' A
#
# COMPACT_ATOMS: atom_id res chain seq x y z
N MET A 1 -4.40 56.06 18.41
CA MET A 1 -4.23 54.60 18.20
C MET A 1 -4.25 54.36 16.70
N ASN A 2 -3.09 54.19 16.09
CA ASN A 2 -3.01 53.92 14.65
C ASN A 2 -3.36 52.45 14.41
N LYS A 3 -4.39 52.24 13.61
CA LYS A 3 -4.89 50.95 13.17
C LYS A 3 -3.82 50.35 12.26
N ILE A 4 -3.15 49.29 12.72
CA ILE A 4 -2.28 48.48 11.87
C ILE A 4 -3.25 47.68 11.01
N GLU A 5 -3.53 48.19 9.81
CA GLU A 5 -4.10 47.40 8.74
C GLU A 5 -3.02 46.37 8.39
N ALA A 6 -3.11 45.20 9.02
CA ALA A 6 -2.24 44.09 8.70
C ALA A 6 -2.51 43.74 7.25
N GLU A 7 -1.56 44.08 6.39
CA GLU A 7 -1.45 43.59 5.02
C GLU A 7 -1.57 42.06 5.08
N ASP A 8 -2.75 41.56 4.75
CA ASP A 8 -3.07 40.13 4.60
C ASP A 8 -2.47 39.61 3.28
N GLU A 9 -1.28 40.10 2.93
CA GLU A 9 -0.53 39.74 1.74
C GLU A 9 0.54 38.72 2.15
N LEU A 10 0.39 37.51 1.62
CA LEU A 10 1.39 36.46 1.76
C LEU A 10 2.73 36.97 1.22
N ARG A 11 3.82 36.73 1.96
CA ARG A 11 5.15 37.06 1.46
C ARG A 11 5.43 36.29 0.16
N PRO A 12 6.23 36.84 -0.78
CA PRO A 12 6.49 36.23 -2.08
C PRO A 12 7.02 34.79 -2.02
N GLU A 13 7.67 34.40 -0.92
CA GLU A 13 8.19 33.06 -0.69
C GLU A 13 7.09 32.02 -0.37
N TYR A 14 5.88 32.45 0.00
CA TYR A 14 4.74 31.60 0.35
C TYR A 14 3.69 31.58 -0.76
N ASP A 15 4.02 30.96 -1.90
CA ASP A 15 3.07 30.73 -2.99
C ASP A 15 2.19 29.49 -2.74
N VAL A 16 1.01 29.73 -2.17
CA VAL A 16 0.01 28.68 -1.91
C VAL A 16 -0.52 27.99 -3.16
N GLN A 17 -0.35 28.57 -4.35
CA GLN A 17 -0.77 27.95 -5.62
C GLN A 17 0.16 26.81 -6.03
N ASN A 18 1.44 26.90 -5.65
CA ASN A 18 2.48 25.93 -5.98
C ASN A 18 2.81 24.97 -4.82
N LEU A 19 2.20 25.15 -3.65
CA LEU A 19 2.36 24.22 -2.53
C LEU A 19 1.69 22.87 -2.86
N GLN A 20 2.49 21.79 -2.87
CA GLN A 20 1.95 20.44 -2.91
C GLN A 20 1.15 20.16 -1.65
N VAL A 21 -0.18 20.05 -1.78
CA VAL A 21 -1.06 19.71 -0.66
C VAL A 21 -0.74 18.28 -0.18
N ARG A 22 -0.08 18.18 0.98
CA ARG A 22 0.15 16.90 1.65
C ARG A 22 -0.84 16.74 2.80
N LYS A 23 -1.75 15.76 2.70
CA LYS A 23 -2.69 15.42 3.79
C LYS A 23 -1.91 14.84 4.98
N LEU A 24 -1.55 15.68 5.95
CA LEU A 24 -0.91 15.25 7.20
C LEU A 24 -1.98 14.99 8.26
N GLY A 25 -2.33 13.72 8.45
CA GLY A 25 -3.24 13.29 9.52
C GLY A 25 -2.67 12.07 10.23
N SER A 26 -2.79 12.02 11.55
CA SER A 26 -2.28 10.93 12.42
C SER A 26 -2.76 9.54 12.00
N LYS A 27 -3.90 9.44 11.31
CA LYS A 27 -4.48 8.19 10.78
C LYS A 27 -3.87 7.70 9.45
N ARG A 28 -2.91 8.41 8.84
CA ARG A 28 -2.33 8.06 7.53
C ARG A 28 -0.81 7.91 7.55
N ARG A 29 -0.22 7.56 8.70
CA ARG A 29 1.21 7.21 8.79
C ARG A 29 1.55 5.86 8.17
N ASN A 30 0.56 4.98 8.03
CA ASN A 30 0.75 3.67 7.43
C ASN A 30 0.31 3.80 5.97
N PHE A 31 1.28 4.06 5.09
CA PHE A 31 1.09 3.68 3.70
C PHE A 31 0.73 2.19 3.73
N CYS A 32 -0.37 1.82 3.07
CA CYS A 32 -0.76 0.42 2.89
C CYS A 32 0.48 -0.40 2.54
N ASP A 33 0.67 -1.57 3.15
CA ASP A 33 1.79 -2.47 2.85
C ASP A 33 1.75 -2.80 1.34
N THR A 34 2.52 -2.06 0.56
CA THR A 34 2.44 -2.08 -0.90
C THR A 34 3.43 -3.09 -1.41
N VAL A 35 2.93 -4.11 -2.10
CA VAL A 35 3.77 -5.12 -2.74
C VAL A 35 3.95 -4.72 -4.20
N ARG A 36 5.20 -4.57 -4.64
CA ARG A 36 5.53 -4.33 -6.05
C ARG A 36 5.46 -5.65 -6.81
N LEU A 37 4.63 -5.70 -7.84
CA LEU A 37 4.56 -6.82 -8.78
C LEU A 37 5.41 -6.52 -10.02
N GLU A 38 5.94 -7.56 -10.64
CA GLU A 38 6.66 -7.45 -11.91
C GLU A 38 5.69 -7.27 -13.09
N PRO A 39 6.12 -6.68 -14.23
CA PRO A 39 5.23 -6.30 -15.33
C PRO A 39 4.44 -7.45 -15.95
N ASP A 40 5.04 -8.63 -16.01
CA ASP A 40 4.42 -9.87 -16.49
C ASP A 40 3.28 -10.33 -15.58
N VAL A 41 3.48 -10.25 -14.26
CA VAL A 41 2.45 -10.60 -13.27
C VAL A 41 1.28 -9.61 -13.34
N ILE A 42 1.56 -8.31 -13.51
CA ILE A 42 0.51 -7.29 -13.69
C ILE A 42 -0.29 -7.55 -14.98
N ALA A 43 0.38 -7.96 -16.06
CA ALA A 43 -0.30 -8.29 -17.31
C ALA A 43 -1.17 -9.56 -17.19
N ALA A 44 -0.78 -10.52 -16.36
CA ALA A 44 -1.53 -11.74 -16.11
C ALA A 44 -2.74 -11.55 -15.17
N PHE A 45 -2.64 -10.64 -14.21
CA PHE A 45 -3.69 -10.39 -13.21
C PHE A 45 -4.26 -8.98 -13.32
N PRO A 46 -5.49 -8.82 -13.84
CA PRO A 46 -6.08 -7.50 -14.12
C PRO A 46 -6.46 -6.72 -12.85
N ASN A 47 -6.57 -7.39 -11.69
CA ASN A 47 -6.88 -6.74 -10.41
C ASN A 47 -6.28 -7.50 -9.21
N ALA A 48 -6.29 -6.84 -8.05
CA ALA A 48 -5.75 -7.41 -6.81
C ALA A 48 -6.56 -8.60 -6.26
N GLU A 49 -7.85 -8.69 -6.56
CA GLU A 49 -8.71 -9.79 -6.11
C GLU A 49 -8.27 -11.11 -6.76
N ALA A 50 -8.12 -11.13 -8.09
CA ALA A 50 -7.65 -12.28 -8.85
C ALA A 50 -6.24 -12.75 -8.40
N ALA A 51 -5.33 -11.82 -8.14
CA ALA A 51 -4.00 -12.15 -7.61
C ALA A 51 -4.09 -12.79 -6.22
N ASN A 52 -4.91 -12.23 -5.32
CA ASN A 52 -5.08 -12.74 -3.97
C ASN A 52 -5.72 -14.13 -3.95
N GLU A 53 -6.70 -14.40 -4.82
CA GLU A 53 -7.30 -15.72 -4.95
C GLU A 53 -6.29 -16.76 -5.42
N ALA A 54 -5.51 -16.45 -6.45
CA ALA A 54 -4.47 -17.34 -6.94
C ALA A 54 -3.43 -17.66 -5.86
N LEU A 55 -2.97 -16.65 -5.11
CA LEU A 55 -2.03 -16.85 -4.00
C LEU A 55 -2.62 -17.70 -2.88
N ARG A 56 -3.90 -17.53 -2.54
CA ARG A 56 -4.59 -18.37 -1.53
C ARG A 56 -4.67 -19.82 -1.98
N TYR A 57 -4.99 -20.06 -3.25
CA TYR A 57 -5.05 -21.40 -3.81
C TYR A 57 -3.69 -22.11 -3.76
N LEU A 58 -2.60 -21.39 -4.09
CA LEU A 58 -1.24 -21.92 -3.95
C LEU A 58 -0.88 -22.26 -2.50
N ILE A 59 -1.29 -21.42 -1.53
CA ILE A 59 -1.11 -21.70 -0.10
C ILE A 59 -1.87 -22.97 0.31
N GLU A 60 -3.08 -23.17 -0.17
CA GLU A 60 -3.89 -24.36 0.11
C GLU A 60 -3.21 -25.63 -0.42
N ILE A 61 -2.77 -25.62 -1.69
CA ILE A 61 -2.01 -26.74 -2.28
C ILE A 61 -0.75 -27.04 -1.46
N ALA A 62 0.02 -26.01 -1.10
CA ALA A 62 1.25 -26.16 -0.33
C ALA A 62 0.99 -26.74 1.07
N LYS A 63 -0.11 -26.36 1.73
CA LYS A 63 -0.52 -26.95 3.00
C LYS A 63 -0.88 -28.43 2.85
N HIS A 64 -1.61 -28.79 1.80
CA HIS A 64 -1.97 -30.18 1.55
C HIS A 64 -0.74 -31.05 1.26
N SER A 65 0.20 -30.57 0.44
CA SER A 65 1.44 -31.30 0.13
C SER A 65 2.33 -31.47 1.38
N ALA A 66 2.54 -30.40 2.15
CA ALA A 66 3.30 -30.46 3.40
C ALA A 66 2.68 -31.44 4.41
N SER A 67 1.34 -31.48 4.51
CA SER A 67 0.64 -32.42 5.38
C SER A 67 0.81 -33.88 4.96
N LEU A 68 0.91 -34.16 3.65
CA LEU A 68 1.13 -35.50 3.11
C LEU A 68 2.56 -35.97 3.43
N THR A 69 3.55 -35.09 3.30
CA THR A 69 4.96 -35.38 3.63
C THR A 69 5.18 -35.61 5.13
N GLN A 70 4.44 -34.91 6.00
CA GLN A 70 4.50 -35.16 7.46
C GLN A 70 3.88 -36.51 7.86
N ARG A 71 2.83 -36.96 7.16
CA ARG A 71 2.23 -38.28 7.44
C ARG A 71 3.12 -39.44 6.99
N SER A 72 3.85 -39.29 5.89
CA SER A 72 4.75 -40.34 5.40
C SER A 72 6.06 -40.46 6.21
N SER A 73 6.45 -39.43 6.95
CA SER A 73 7.63 -39.46 7.83
C SER A 73 7.36 -40.01 9.23
N GLY A 74 6.10 -40.19 9.62
CA GLY A 74 5.69 -40.79 10.90
C GLY A 74 5.36 -42.28 10.84
N LEU A 75 5.54 -42.95 9.70
CA LEU A 75 5.25 -44.37 9.49
C LEU A 75 6.50 -45.23 9.23
N SER A 76 7.71 -44.70 9.45
CA SER A 76 8.96 -45.45 9.31
C SER A 76 9.68 -45.64 10.64
#